data_AF-A0A956RIR3-F1
#
_entry.id   AF-A0A956RIR3-F1
#
_cell.length_a   1.000
_cell.length_b   1.000
_cell.length_c   1.000
_cell.angle_alpha   90.00
_cell.angle_beta   90.00
_cell.angle_gamma   90.00
#
_symmetry.space_group_name_H-M   'P 1'
#
loop_
_entity.id
_entity.type
_entity.pdbx_description
1 polymer ?
#
loop_
_entity_poly.entity_id
_entity_poly.type
_entity_poly.pdbx_seq_one_letter_code
_entity_poly.pdbx_strand_id
1 'polypeptide(L)'
;MDLEGTLGVRLRGDAADAGTLALLVEACPELAEQQWTCLADGATRASVLVSVGLDARAAGILLRRGLDLVRVTLRVEGGLVNASVQSLAPGPEADDESSPGVTGPLGEEASWPGVAITQGEQLVTSLRPLGVPGDPLVDEAMFVMRRDSPAPQGLLERLLLLGRDDAMVVELRPESGGDATLCVRVANPPLYLLMRARDGDEGDTRVYARAGRTPLWIEWGFEHPLPRIAAAALGRLDRSALVDATGRWRLLPPESAWIARSVHDVIAPELLAARETLAPASGELRFEIFLRLAAGPPADPELWLLTPEQFLGLEDFIEAASSDELGRVSVARLAGQGGVVYLLRER
;
A
#
# COMPACT_ATOMS: atom_id res chain seq x y z
N MET A 1 -23.86 -8.98 -24.21
CA MET A 1 -23.18 -7.85 -24.87
C MET A 1 -22.69 -8.39 -26.20
N ASP A 2 -23.19 -7.84 -27.30
CA ASP A 2 -22.83 -8.31 -28.64
C ASP A 2 -21.64 -7.47 -29.13
N LEU A 3 -20.45 -8.05 -29.13
CA LEU A 3 -19.21 -7.42 -29.58
C LEU A 3 -18.75 -8.08 -30.89
N GLU A 4 -19.66 -8.25 -31.84
CA GLU A 4 -19.32 -8.78 -33.15
C GLU A 4 -18.59 -7.70 -33.97
N GLY A 5 -17.32 -7.95 -34.29
CA GLY A 5 -16.53 -7.07 -35.15
C GLY A 5 -16.14 -5.72 -34.54
N THR A 6 -16.15 -5.59 -33.21
CA THR A 6 -15.79 -4.33 -32.51
C THR A 6 -14.29 -4.08 -32.59
N LEU A 7 -13.88 -2.81 -32.72
CA LEU A 7 -12.47 -2.43 -32.74
C LEU A 7 -11.92 -2.35 -31.30
N GLY A 8 -10.66 -2.75 -31.14
CA GLY A 8 -9.96 -2.68 -29.88
C GLY A 8 -8.48 -2.40 -30.03
N VAL A 9 -7.83 -2.13 -28.90
CA VAL A 9 -6.39 -1.90 -28.79
C VAL A 9 -5.81 -3.08 -28.05
N ARG A 10 -4.83 -3.75 -28.65
CA ARG A 10 -4.18 -4.92 -28.05
C ARG A 10 -3.08 -4.47 -27.10
N LEU A 11 -3.08 -5.04 -25.91
CA LEU A 11 -2.05 -4.92 -24.90
C LEU A 11 -1.39 -6.29 -24.68
N ARG A 12 -0.07 -6.30 -24.46
CA ARG A 12 0.75 -7.52 -24.36
C ARG A 12 0.88 -8.05 -22.93
N GLY A 13 0.52 -7.24 -21.94
CA GLY A 13 0.72 -7.51 -20.52
C GLY A 13 2.14 -7.22 -20.04
N ASP A 14 2.84 -6.29 -20.69
CA ASP A 14 4.22 -5.91 -20.40
C ASP A 14 4.40 -4.40 -20.24
N ALA A 15 5.62 -3.95 -19.93
CA ALA A 15 5.91 -2.54 -19.67
C ALA A 15 5.71 -1.63 -20.90
N ALA A 16 5.69 -2.17 -22.12
CA ALA A 16 5.47 -1.36 -23.33
C ALA A 16 4.01 -0.90 -23.44
N ASP A 17 3.07 -1.59 -22.79
CA ASP A 17 1.65 -1.22 -22.78
C ASP A 17 1.40 0.17 -22.19
N ALA A 18 2.21 0.60 -21.21
CA ALA A 18 2.12 1.95 -20.68
C ALA A 18 2.37 3.01 -21.77
N GLY A 19 3.31 2.74 -22.69
CA GLY A 19 3.60 3.60 -23.85
C GLY A 19 2.45 3.58 -24.87
N THR A 20 1.92 2.41 -25.19
CA THR A 20 0.73 2.26 -26.06
C THR A 20 -0.46 3.05 -25.53
N LEU A 21 -0.72 2.96 -24.23
CA LEU A 21 -1.82 3.64 -23.56
C LEU A 21 -1.59 5.15 -23.47
N ALA A 22 -0.37 5.59 -23.21
CA ALA A 22 -0.04 7.02 -23.21
C ALA A 22 -0.26 7.63 -24.61
N LEU A 23 0.15 6.93 -25.66
CA LEU A 23 -0.04 7.37 -27.05
C LEU A 23 -1.52 7.39 -27.45
N LEU A 24 -2.32 6.43 -26.97
CA LEU A 24 -3.78 6.44 -27.14
C LEU A 24 -4.41 7.70 -26.54
N VAL A 25 -4.07 8.01 -25.29
CA VAL A 25 -4.62 9.18 -24.58
C VAL A 25 -4.13 10.49 -25.20
N GLU A 26 -2.89 10.53 -25.70
CA GLU A 26 -2.35 11.70 -26.39
C GLU A 26 -3.05 11.94 -27.74
N ALA A 27 -3.24 10.88 -28.53
CA ALA A 27 -3.79 10.98 -29.88
C ALA A 27 -5.31 11.19 -29.89
N CYS A 28 -6.03 10.61 -28.93
CA CYS A 28 -7.50 10.63 -28.84
C CYS A 28 -7.94 10.82 -27.37
N PRO A 29 -7.72 12.01 -26.77
CA PRO A 29 -7.96 12.26 -25.35
C PRO A 29 -9.43 12.05 -24.94
N GLU A 30 -10.37 12.32 -25.85
CA GLU A 30 -11.80 12.08 -25.63
C GLU A 30 -12.13 10.60 -25.37
N LEU A 31 -11.33 9.66 -25.87
CA LEU A 31 -11.55 8.25 -25.61
C LEU A 31 -11.21 7.88 -24.15
N ALA A 32 -10.33 8.63 -23.47
CA ALA A 32 -9.93 8.32 -22.10
C ALA A 32 -11.10 8.42 -21.11
N GLU A 33 -12.07 9.29 -21.39
CA GLU A 33 -13.24 9.57 -20.54
C GLU A 33 -14.46 8.72 -20.93
N GLN A 34 -14.35 7.84 -21.93
CA GLN A 34 -15.44 6.98 -22.39
C GLN A 34 -15.42 5.62 -21.70
N GLN A 35 -16.52 4.89 -21.81
CA GLN A 35 -16.61 3.52 -21.32
C GLN A 35 -15.68 2.59 -22.11
N TRP A 36 -14.94 1.75 -21.38
CA TRP A 36 -14.07 0.72 -21.94
C TRP A 36 -14.41 -0.63 -21.34
N THR A 37 -14.26 -1.66 -22.17
CA THR A 37 -14.30 -3.06 -21.74
C THR A 37 -12.91 -3.66 -21.98
N CYS A 38 -12.32 -4.21 -20.93
CA CYS A 38 -11.09 -4.97 -21.00
C CYS A 38 -11.43 -6.45 -21.11
N LEU A 39 -10.87 -7.08 -22.14
CA LEU A 39 -10.94 -8.51 -22.42
C LEU A 39 -9.56 -9.08 -22.09
N ALA A 40 -9.43 -9.79 -20.98
CA ALA A 40 -8.15 -10.38 -20.57
C ALA A 40 -8.10 -11.87 -20.91
N ASP A 41 -7.03 -12.27 -21.58
CA ASP A 41 -6.73 -13.69 -21.81
C ASP A 41 -6.40 -14.35 -20.47
N GLY A 42 -7.10 -15.44 -20.13
CA GLY A 42 -6.87 -16.19 -18.90
C GLY A 42 -5.56 -16.99 -18.92
N ALA A 43 -5.05 -17.32 -20.11
CA ALA A 43 -3.82 -18.11 -20.28
C ALA A 43 -2.55 -17.24 -20.32
N THR A 44 -2.67 -15.99 -20.75
CA THR A 44 -1.55 -15.05 -20.88
C THR A 44 -1.79 -13.79 -20.04
N ARG A 45 -0.90 -12.79 -20.18
CA ARG A 45 -1.13 -11.45 -19.62
C ARG A 45 -1.71 -10.47 -20.64
N ALA A 46 -1.92 -10.92 -21.88
CA ALA A 46 -2.45 -10.09 -22.93
C ALA A 46 -3.90 -9.67 -22.64
N SER A 47 -4.25 -8.49 -23.12
CA SER A 47 -5.63 -8.01 -23.08
C SER A 47 -5.98 -7.22 -24.33
N VAL A 48 -7.28 -7.06 -24.58
CA VAL A 48 -7.79 -6.13 -25.58
C VAL A 48 -8.72 -5.16 -24.88
N LEU A 49 -8.47 -3.87 -25.09
CA LEU A 49 -9.37 -2.81 -24.68
C LEU A 49 -10.31 -2.48 -25.84
N VAL A 50 -11.61 -2.62 -25.63
CA VAL A 50 -12.64 -2.25 -26.62
C VAL A 50 -13.46 -1.08 -26.09
N SER A 51 -13.78 -0.14 -26.98
CA SER A 51 -14.68 0.98 -26.68
C SER A 51 -15.57 1.25 -27.88
N VAL A 52 -16.82 1.61 -27.61
CA VAL A 52 -17.78 2.01 -28.64
C VAL A 52 -17.38 3.29 -29.37
N GLY A 53 -16.58 4.16 -28.74
CA GLY A 53 -16.07 5.36 -29.41
C GLY A 53 -14.81 5.15 -30.24
N LEU A 54 -14.20 3.95 -30.19
CA LEU A 54 -13.12 3.61 -31.09
C LEU A 54 -13.69 3.29 -32.48
N ASP A 55 -14.06 4.34 -33.21
CA ASP A 55 -14.59 4.26 -34.57
C ASP A 55 -13.48 4.14 -35.63
N ALA A 56 -13.85 4.04 -36.90
CA ALA A 56 -12.90 3.91 -38.01
C ALA A 56 -11.95 5.12 -38.13
N ARG A 57 -12.41 6.32 -37.75
CA ARG A 57 -11.60 7.54 -37.82
C ARG A 57 -10.53 7.52 -36.73
N ALA A 58 -10.92 7.26 -35.48
CA ALA A 58 -10.00 7.12 -34.36
C ALA A 58 -9.01 5.98 -34.62
N ALA A 59 -9.49 4.83 -35.10
CA ALA A 59 -8.66 3.71 -35.48
C ALA A 59 -7.61 4.06 -36.55
N GLY A 60 -7.99 4.82 -37.58
CA GLY A 60 -7.05 5.29 -38.60
C GLY A 60 -5.96 6.21 -38.04
N ILE A 61 -6.29 7.07 -37.08
CA ILE A 61 -5.30 7.92 -36.39
C ILE A 61 -4.32 7.06 -35.59
N LEU A 62 -4.82 6.12 -34.79
CA LEU A 62 -4.01 5.27 -33.92
C LEU A 62 -3.12 4.30 -34.71
N LEU A 63 -3.62 3.72 -35.81
CA LEU A 63 -2.81 2.87 -36.70
C LEU A 63 -1.63 3.63 -37.31
N ARG A 64 -1.83 4.88 -37.78
CA ARG A 64 -0.74 5.72 -38.29
C ARG A 64 0.29 6.09 -37.23
N ARG A 65 -0.12 6.08 -35.96
CA ARG A 65 0.78 6.26 -34.80
C ARG A 65 1.45 4.96 -34.37
N GLY A 66 1.15 3.84 -35.03
CA GLY A 66 1.79 2.54 -34.80
C GLY A 66 1.16 1.72 -33.67
N LEU A 67 -0.06 2.04 -33.23
CA LEU A 67 -0.77 1.20 -32.26
C LEU A 67 -1.25 -0.09 -32.92
N ASP A 68 -1.16 -1.18 -32.15
CA ASP A 68 -1.69 -2.50 -32.51
C ASP A 68 -3.21 -2.52 -32.28
N LEU A 69 -3.97 -2.25 -33.34
CA LEU A 69 -5.42 -2.34 -33.32
C LEU A 69 -5.88 -3.71 -33.80
N VAL A 70 -6.96 -4.17 -33.19
CA VAL A 70 -7.55 -5.47 -33.47
C VAL A 70 -9.05 -5.35 -33.70
N ARG A 71 -9.60 -6.29 -34.44
CA ARG A 71 -11.02 -6.58 -34.48
C ARG A 71 -11.30 -7.74 -33.53
N VAL A 72 -12.30 -7.58 -32.69
CA VAL A 72 -12.71 -8.60 -31.72
C VAL A 72 -14.09 -9.13 -32.10
N THR A 73 -14.24 -10.43 -31.99
CA THR A 73 -15.53 -11.12 -32.05
C THR A 73 -15.67 -12.01 -30.82
N LEU A 74 -16.71 -11.79 -30.01
CA LEU A 74 -17.02 -12.64 -28.87
C LEU A 74 -18.00 -13.77 -29.25
N ARG A 75 -17.76 -14.96 -28.71
CA ARG A 75 -18.67 -16.11 -28.81
C ARG A 75 -18.90 -16.71 -27.43
N VAL A 76 -20.14 -17.07 -27.13
CA VAL A 76 -20.49 -17.76 -25.87
C VAL A 76 -20.75 -19.22 -26.17
N GLU A 77 -19.87 -20.11 -25.70
CA GLU A 77 -19.98 -21.55 -25.89
C GLU A 77 -19.87 -22.25 -24.54
N GLY A 78 -20.88 -23.05 -24.18
CA GLY A 78 -20.87 -23.82 -22.93
C GLY A 78 -20.79 -22.98 -21.64
N GLY A 79 -21.21 -21.70 -21.68
CA GLY A 79 -21.15 -20.78 -20.54
C GLY A 79 -19.81 -20.06 -20.38
N LEU A 80 -18.83 -20.34 -21.24
CA LEU A 80 -17.57 -19.60 -21.33
C LEU A 80 -17.64 -18.56 -22.45
N VAL A 81 -16.99 -17.43 -22.25
CA VAL A 81 -16.85 -16.39 -23.27
C VAL A 81 -15.49 -16.57 -23.95
N ASN A 82 -15.52 -16.82 -25.26
CA ASN A 82 -14.34 -16.93 -26.09
C ASN A 82 -14.21 -15.68 -26.96
N ALA A 83 -12.99 -15.18 -27.15
CA ALA A 83 -12.73 -14.06 -28.06
C ALA A 83 -11.86 -14.51 -29.23
N SER A 84 -12.28 -14.16 -30.44
CA SER A 84 -11.40 -14.14 -31.61
C SER A 84 -10.85 -12.73 -31.76
N VAL A 85 -9.52 -12.62 -31.80
CA VAL A 85 -8.78 -11.35 -31.89
C VAL A 85 -7.98 -11.36 -33.19
N GLN A 86 -8.30 -10.42 -34.08
CA GLN A 86 -7.72 -10.33 -35.41
C GLN A 86 -7.01 -9.00 -35.60
N SER A 87 -5.70 -9.04 -35.89
CA SER A 87 -4.90 -7.83 -36.05
C SER A 87 -5.30 -7.06 -37.31
N LEU A 88 -5.38 -5.74 -37.18
CA LEU A 88 -5.64 -4.81 -38.27
C LEU A 88 -4.32 -4.26 -38.80
N ALA A 89 -4.32 -3.93 -40.08
CA ALA A 89 -3.19 -3.26 -40.71
C ALA A 89 -3.64 -1.90 -41.25
N PRO A 90 -2.70 -0.95 -41.37
CA PRO A 90 -2.98 0.29 -42.07
C PRO A 90 -3.37 -0.04 -43.52
N GLY A 91 -4.52 0.49 -43.96
CA GLY A 91 -4.89 0.39 -45.36
C GLY A 91 -4.03 1.29 -46.25
N PRO A 92 -4.03 1.04 -47.58
CA PRO A 92 -3.43 1.97 -48.53
C PRO A 92 -4.02 3.36 -48.27
N GLU A 93 -3.15 4.38 -48.23
CA GLU A 93 -3.57 5.77 -48.10
C GLU A 93 -4.63 6.04 -49.16
N ALA A 94 -5.88 6.24 -48.73
CA ALA A 94 -6.88 6.77 -49.63
C ALA A 94 -6.44 8.20 -49.93
N ASP A 95 -6.25 8.53 -51.20
CA ASP A 95 -5.96 9.90 -51.70
C ASP A 95 -7.06 10.92 -51.33
N ASP A 96 -8.10 10.48 -50.62
CA ASP A 96 -9.24 11.25 -50.17
C ASP A 96 -9.26 11.26 -48.63
N GLU A 97 -8.98 12.42 -48.02
CA GLU A 97 -8.96 12.66 -46.56
C GLU A 97 -10.29 12.31 -45.86
N SER A 98 -11.33 12.00 -46.65
CA SER A 98 -12.69 11.75 -46.24
C SER A 98 -12.95 10.34 -45.66
N SER A 99 -12.04 9.37 -45.81
CA SER A 99 -12.25 8.00 -45.30
C SER A 99 -10.94 7.23 -45.08
N PRO A 100 -10.38 7.18 -43.85
CA PRO A 100 -9.32 6.24 -43.54
C PRO A 100 -9.87 4.82 -43.66
N GLY A 101 -9.61 4.17 -44.79
CA GLY A 101 -9.97 2.78 -45.02
C GLY A 101 -9.17 1.86 -44.11
N VAL A 102 -9.78 1.34 -43.05
CA VAL A 102 -9.26 0.18 -42.33
C VAL A 102 -9.46 -1.03 -43.26
N THR A 103 -8.47 -1.33 -44.10
CA THR A 103 -8.57 -2.51 -44.97
C THR A 103 -8.45 -3.79 -44.16
N GLY A 104 -9.06 -4.85 -44.69
CA GLY A 104 -9.30 -6.14 -44.03
C GLY A 104 -8.09 -6.85 -43.42
N PRO A 105 -8.35 -8.04 -42.85
CA PRO A 105 -7.43 -8.68 -41.92
C PRO A 105 -6.10 -9.06 -42.56
N LEU A 106 -5.01 -8.76 -41.86
CA LEU A 106 -3.64 -8.99 -42.32
C LEU A 106 -2.85 -9.91 -41.39
N GLY A 107 -3.46 -10.39 -40.30
CA GLY A 107 -2.75 -11.09 -39.24
C GLY A 107 -3.36 -12.42 -38.81
N GLU A 108 -2.54 -13.17 -38.07
CA GLU A 108 -2.87 -14.39 -37.36
C GLU A 108 -4.08 -14.16 -36.44
N GLU A 109 -5.11 -15.00 -36.60
CA GLU A 109 -6.28 -14.99 -35.72
C GLU A 109 -5.91 -15.68 -34.41
N ALA A 110 -5.94 -14.93 -33.30
CA ALA A 110 -5.74 -15.49 -31.98
C ALA A 110 -7.10 -15.85 -31.36
N SER A 111 -7.24 -17.07 -30.87
CA SER A 111 -8.41 -17.53 -30.13
C SER A 111 -8.10 -17.55 -28.63
N TRP A 112 -8.86 -16.79 -27.86
CA TRP A 112 -8.73 -16.70 -26.40
C TRP A 112 -9.92 -17.40 -25.75
N PRO A 113 -9.73 -18.60 -25.16
CA PRO A 113 -10.80 -19.29 -24.45
C PRO A 113 -10.99 -18.73 -23.04
N GLY A 114 -12.24 -18.59 -22.59
CA GLY A 114 -12.55 -18.23 -21.20
C GLY A 114 -12.07 -16.84 -20.78
N VAL A 115 -12.26 -15.84 -21.63
CA VAL A 115 -11.83 -14.45 -21.42
C VAL A 115 -12.52 -13.83 -20.21
N ALA A 116 -11.72 -13.20 -19.35
CA ALA A 116 -12.24 -12.39 -18.26
C ALA A 116 -12.62 -11.00 -18.78
N ILE A 117 -13.85 -10.57 -18.47
CA ILE A 117 -14.39 -9.30 -18.94
C ILE A 117 -14.48 -8.33 -17.76
N THR A 118 -13.85 -7.17 -17.90
CA THR A 118 -13.93 -6.07 -16.94
C THR A 118 -14.44 -4.82 -17.64
N GLN A 119 -15.42 -4.13 -17.05
CA GLN A 119 -15.97 -2.90 -17.59
C GLN A 119 -15.65 -1.73 -16.69
N GLY A 120 -15.14 -0.65 -17.27
CA GLY A 120 -14.89 0.61 -16.60
C GLY A 120 -15.64 1.75 -17.27
N GLU A 121 -16.15 2.70 -16.48
CA GLU A 121 -16.78 3.92 -16.99
C GLU A 121 -15.79 4.82 -17.75
N GLN A 122 -14.50 4.64 -17.49
CA GLN A 122 -13.39 5.37 -18.09
C GLN A 122 -12.27 4.40 -18.47
N LEU A 123 -11.35 4.84 -19.33
CA LEU A 123 -10.20 4.03 -19.72
C LEU A 123 -9.45 3.53 -18.49
N VAL A 124 -9.07 4.44 -17.59
CA VAL A 124 -8.26 4.12 -16.40
C VAL A 124 -8.91 3.09 -15.48
N THR A 125 -10.25 3.08 -15.37
CA THR A 125 -10.96 2.11 -14.51
C THR A 125 -11.16 0.74 -15.15
N SER A 126 -10.90 0.62 -16.46
CA SER A 126 -10.93 -0.65 -17.19
C SER A 126 -9.56 -1.35 -17.27
N LEU A 127 -8.48 -0.66 -16.91
CA LEU A 127 -7.12 -1.19 -17.07
C LEU A 127 -6.77 -2.22 -16.00
N ARG A 128 -6.13 -3.30 -16.44
CA ARG A 128 -5.48 -4.26 -15.54
C ARG A 128 -4.10 -3.72 -15.12
N PRO A 129 -3.73 -3.80 -13.83
CA PRO A 129 -2.37 -3.52 -13.39
C PRO A 129 -1.34 -4.48 -14.00
N LEU A 130 -0.14 -3.96 -14.23
CA LEU A 130 1.01 -4.70 -14.74
C LEU A 130 1.81 -5.26 -13.57
N GLY A 131 2.21 -6.53 -13.66
CA GLY A 131 3.06 -7.14 -12.63
C GLY A 131 4.47 -6.54 -12.66
N VAL A 132 4.94 -6.07 -11.51
CA VAL A 132 6.30 -5.57 -11.30
C VAL A 132 7.21 -6.75 -10.96
N PRO A 133 8.37 -6.91 -11.63
CA PRO A 133 9.28 -8.00 -11.33
C PRO A 133 9.92 -7.83 -9.94
N GLY A 134 10.06 -8.95 -9.21
CA GLY A 134 10.73 -9.01 -7.91
C GLY A 134 9.86 -8.56 -6.74
N ASP A 135 10.51 -8.05 -5.69
CA ASP A 135 9.87 -7.60 -4.45
C ASP A 135 10.06 -6.08 -4.31
N PRO A 136 9.15 -5.26 -4.88
CA PRO A 136 9.36 -3.82 -4.93
C PRO A 136 9.32 -3.22 -3.52
N LEU A 137 10.30 -2.38 -3.20
CA LEU A 137 10.28 -1.55 -2.01
C LEU A 137 9.26 -0.42 -2.19
N VAL A 138 8.55 -0.08 -1.11
CA VAL A 138 7.49 0.92 -1.13
C VAL A 138 7.66 1.89 0.02
N ASP A 139 7.41 3.18 -0.24
CA ASP A 139 7.50 4.22 0.78
C ASP A 139 6.35 4.15 1.79
N GLU A 140 5.20 3.62 1.36
CA GLU A 140 4.00 3.50 2.18
C GLU A 140 3.19 2.30 1.70
N ALA A 141 2.74 1.47 2.64
CA ALA A 141 1.80 0.40 2.37
C ALA A 141 0.57 0.49 3.28
N MET A 142 -0.53 -0.06 2.76
CA MET A 142 -1.77 -0.23 3.48
C MET A 142 -2.16 -1.71 3.46
N PHE A 143 -2.19 -2.32 4.65
CA PHE A 143 -2.67 -3.67 4.88
C PHE A 143 -4.18 -3.61 5.08
N VAL A 144 -4.93 -4.29 4.22
CA VAL A 144 -6.39 -4.25 4.16
C VAL A 144 -6.90 -5.64 4.53
N MET A 145 -7.69 -5.71 5.60
CA MET A 145 -8.13 -6.96 6.20
C MET A 145 -9.61 -6.87 6.59
N ARG A 146 -10.26 -8.02 6.66
CA ARG A 146 -11.58 -8.11 7.29
C ARG A 146 -11.48 -7.84 8.79
N ARG A 147 -12.36 -7.00 9.32
CA ARG A 147 -12.35 -6.61 10.74
C ARG A 147 -12.57 -7.78 11.69
N ASP A 148 -13.36 -8.77 11.28
CA ASP A 148 -13.73 -9.96 12.06
C ASP A 148 -12.74 -11.12 11.94
N SER A 149 -11.67 -10.95 11.16
CA SER A 149 -10.61 -11.96 11.02
C SER A 149 -9.56 -11.85 12.13
N PRO A 150 -8.75 -12.89 12.39
CA PRO A 150 -7.61 -12.81 13.32
C PRO A 150 -6.43 -12.01 12.76
N ALA A 151 -6.42 -11.69 11.46
CA ALA A 151 -5.30 -11.04 10.79
C ALA A 151 -4.96 -9.65 11.36
N PRO A 152 -5.94 -8.76 11.63
CA PRO A 152 -5.70 -7.51 12.34
C PRO A 152 -4.86 -7.65 13.62
N GLN A 153 -5.24 -8.56 14.51
CA GLN A 153 -4.54 -8.75 15.78
C GLN A 153 -3.08 -9.17 15.53
N GLY A 154 -2.87 -10.20 14.70
CA GLY A 154 -1.54 -10.68 14.40
C GLY A 154 -0.64 -9.64 13.72
N LEU A 155 -1.19 -8.79 12.85
CA LEU A 155 -0.43 -7.70 12.22
C LEU A 155 -0.06 -6.63 13.26
N LEU A 156 -1.03 -6.19 14.06
CA LEU A 156 -0.82 -5.14 15.06
C LEU A 156 0.18 -5.55 16.14
N GLU A 157 0.12 -6.80 16.63
CA GLU A 157 1.11 -7.35 17.57
C GLU A 157 2.53 -7.33 16.99
N ARG A 158 2.69 -7.73 15.72
CA ARG A 158 4.00 -7.68 15.05
C ARG A 158 4.50 -6.26 14.86
N LEU A 159 3.64 -5.33 14.48
CA LEU A 159 4.00 -3.92 14.35
C LEU A 159 4.46 -3.34 15.69
N LEU A 160 3.78 -3.67 16.79
CA LEU A 160 4.22 -3.30 18.13
C LEU A 160 5.57 -3.92 18.50
N LEU A 161 5.76 -5.22 18.24
CA LEU A 161 7.04 -5.91 18.50
C LEU A 161 8.22 -5.31 17.74
N LEU A 162 7.96 -4.73 16.57
CA LEU A 162 8.94 -4.03 15.75
C LEU A 162 9.12 -2.55 16.13
N GLY A 163 8.38 -2.03 17.11
CA GLY A 163 8.39 -0.62 17.47
C GLY A 163 7.87 0.30 16.36
N ARG A 164 6.87 -0.15 15.59
CA ARG A 164 6.24 0.65 14.52
C ARG A 164 5.13 1.54 15.08
N ASP A 165 5.53 2.54 15.85
CA ASP A 165 4.63 3.53 16.45
C ASP A 165 3.98 4.45 15.41
N ASP A 166 4.53 4.51 14.20
CA ASP A 166 4.01 5.26 13.06
C ASP A 166 2.83 4.58 12.36
N ALA A 167 2.49 3.34 12.74
CA ALA A 167 1.38 2.61 12.16
C ALA A 167 0.04 3.29 12.49
N MET A 168 -0.72 3.59 11.44
CA MET A 168 -2.03 4.23 11.56
C MET A 168 -3.13 3.25 11.19
N VAL A 169 -4.13 3.12 12.05
CA VAL A 169 -5.27 2.23 11.85
C VAL A 169 -6.47 3.05 11.39
N VAL A 170 -7.07 2.64 10.28
CA VAL A 170 -8.24 3.26 9.64
C VAL A 170 -9.32 2.21 9.50
N GLU A 171 -10.55 2.52 9.89
CA GLU A 171 -11.71 1.67 9.63
C GLU A 171 -12.49 2.22 8.45
N LEU A 172 -12.55 1.45 7.36
CA LEU A 172 -13.27 1.82 6.15
C LEU A 172 -14.58 1.05 6.09
N ARG A 173 -15.70 1.78 6.13
CA ARG A 173 -17.03 1.21 5.94
C ARG A 173 -17.41 1.30 4.46
N PRO A 174 -17.77 0.19 3.80
CA PRO A 174 -18.28 0.26 2.44
C PRO A 174 -19.61 1.02 2.42
N GLU A 175 -19.81 1.89 1.43
CA GLU A 175 -21.04 2.68 1.26
C GLU A 175 -22.28 1.78 1.08
N SER A 176 -22.09 0.58 0.52
CA SER A 176 -23.16 -0.37 0.20
C SER A 176 -23.55 -1.33 1.36
N GLY A 177 -23.12 -1.06 2.60
CA GLY A 177 -23.59 -1.80 3.78
C GLY A 177 -22.96 -3.19 4.00
N GLY A 178 -21.72 -3.40 3.57
CA GLY A 178 -20.93 -4.61 3.85
C GLY A 178 -20.07 -4.53 5.11
N ASP A 179 -19.32 -5.60 5.38
CA ASP A 179 -18.44 -5.68 6.54
C ASP A 179 -17.37 -4.58 6.53
N ALA A 180 -17.19 -3.94 7.69
CA ALA A 180 -16.16 -2.94 7.88
C ALA A 180 -14.78 -3.57 7.59
N THR A 181 -13.98 -2.88 6.79
CA THR A 181 -12.62 -3.29 6.47
C THR A 181 -11.66 -2.52 7.37
N LEU A 182 -10.76 -3.23 8.04
CA LEU A 182 -9.69 -2.60 8.80
C LEU A 182 -8.49 -2.39 7.88
N CYS A 183 -7.95 -1.18 7.89
CA CYS A 183 -6.77 -0.81 7.11
C CYS A 183 -5.68 -0.36 8.08
N VAL A 184 -4.47 -0.88 7.93
CA VAL A 184 -3.30 -0.45 8.70
C VAL A 184 -2.29 0.14 7.73
N ARG A 185 -2.02 1.44 7.85
CA ARG A 185 -1.02 2.16 7.06
C ARG A 185 0.30 2.17 7.80
N VAL A 186 1.38 1.91 7.07
CA VAL A 186 2.74 1.91 7.62
C VAL A 186 3.67 2.55 6.60
N ALA A 187 4.46 3.54 7.02
CA ALA A 187 5.51 4.13 6.19
C ALA A 187 6.72 3.20 6.16
N ASN A 188 7.41 3.03 5.04
CA ASN A 188 8.59 2.15 4.91
C ASN A 188 8.35 0.77 5.57
N PRO A 189 7.29 0.04 5.16
CA PRO A 189 6.92 -1.22 5.78
C PRO A 189 8.06 -2.25 5.71
N PRO A 190 8.29 -3.03 6.79
CA PRO A 190 9.21 -4.15 6.75
C PRO A 190 8.85 -5.14 5.63
N LEU A 191 9.81 -5.46 4.76
CA LEU A 191 9.59 -6.33 3.60
C LEU A 191 8.97 -7.68 3.97
N TYR A 192 9.36 -8.27 5.10
CA TYR A 192 8.83 -9.56 5.53
C TYR A 192 7.31 -9.54 5.79
N LEU A 193 6.73 -8.40 6.20
CA LEU A 193 5.28 -8.26 6.37
C LEU A 193 4.57 -8.24 5.01
N LEU A 194 5.16 -7.57 4.02
CA LEU A 194 4.64 -7.57 2.65
C LEU A 194 4.65 -8.99 2.07
N MET A 195 5.75 -9.72 2.25
CA MET A 195 5.90 -11.10 1.78
C MET A 195 4.89 -12.04 2.47
N ARG A 196 4.73 -11.96 3.80
CA ARG A 196 3.75 -12.78 4.53
C ARG A 196 2.32 -12.59 4.03
N ALA A 197 1.94 -11.34 3.74
CA ALA A 197 0.61 -11.08 3.21
C ALA A 197 0.44 -11.62 1.78
N ARG A 198 1.46 -11.53 0.92
CA ARG A 198 1.44 -12.12 -0.43
C ARG A 198 1.33 -13.64 -0.40
N ASP A 199 2.04 -14.30 0.51
CA ASP A 199 2.10 -15.77 0.59
C ASP A 199 0.81 -16.36 1.21
N GLY A 200 -0.10 -15.53 1.72
CA GLY A 200 -1.36 -15.95 2.33
C GLY A 200 -1.21 -16.43 3.78
N ASP A 201 -0.02 -16.27 4.38
CA ASP A 201 0.30 -16.65 5.75
C ASP A 201 -0.51 -15.86 6.80
N GLU A 202 -1.07 -14.71 6.43
CA GLU A 202 -1.92 -13.85 7.26
C GLU A 202 -3.39 -13.86 6.79
N GLY A 203 -3.88 -14.99 6.27
CA GLY A 203 -5.28 -15.16 5.88
C GLY A 203 -5.70 -14.17 4.79
N ASP A 204 -6.83 -13.48 4.99
CA ASP A 204 -7.46 -12.55 4.03
C ASP A 204 -6.76 -11.18 3.92
N THR A 205 -5.47 -11.07 4.29
CA THR A 205 -4.73 -9.80 4.24
C THR A 205 -4.29 -9.47 2.83
N ARG A 206 -4.72 -8.31 2.32
CA ARG A 206 -4.22 -7.75 1.06
C ARG A 206 -3.38 -6.52 1.32
N VAL A 207 -2.31 -6.34 0.56
CA VAL A 207 -1.42 -5.19 0.74
C VAL A 207 -1.48 -4.31 -0.50
N TYR A 208 -1.64 -3.02 -0.28
CA TYR A 208 -1.62 -2.02 -1.33
C TYR A 208 -0.47 -1.04 -1.10
N ALA A 209 0.31 -0.82 -2.15
CA ALA A 209 1.34 0.19 -2.22
C ALA A 209 0.76 1.51 -2.74
N ARG A 210 1.24 2.63 -2.22
CA ARG A 210 0.83 3.94 -2.73
C ARG A 210 1.53 4.24 -4.06
N ALA A 211 0.79 4.68 -5.07
CA ALA A 211 1.35 5.09 -6.35
C ALA A 211 1.98 6.50 -6.23
N GLY A 212 3.18 6.59 -5.67
CA GLY A 212 3.80 7.88 -5.32
C GLY A 212 2.96 8.67 -4.31
N ARG A 213 2.95 9.99 -4.40
CA ARG A 213 2.14 10.87 -3.52
C ARG A 213 0.76 11.14 -4.11
N THR A 214 0.00 10.08 -4.39
CA THR A 214 -1.32 10.16 -5.03
C THR A 214 -2.38 9.46 -4.18
N PRO A 215 -3.68 9.71 -4.42
CA PRO A 215 -4.77 9.00 -3.74
C PRO A 215 -5.03 7.58 -4.32
N LEU A 216 -4.14 7.09 -5.19
CA LEU A 216 -4.23 5.78 -5.82
C LEU A 216 -3.36 4.77 -5.08
N TRP A 217 -3.98 3.68 -4.65
CA TRP A 217 -3.34 2.55 -3.99
C TRP A 217 -3.49 1.31 -4.86
N ILE A 218 -2.39 0.61 -5.13
CA ILE A 218 -2.35 -0.53 -6.05
C ILE A 218 -1.83 -1.73 -5.28
N GLU A 219 -2.41 -2.90 -5.48
CA GLU A 219 -1.94 -4.13 -4.84
C GLU A 219 -0.44 -4.33 -5.03
N TRP A 220 0.26 -4.67 -3.94
CA TRP A 220 1.72 -4.76 -3.93
C TRP A 220 2.22 -5.81 -4.92
N GLY A 221 3.29 -5.48 -5.64
CA GLY A 221 3.77 -6.28 -6.77
C GLY A 221 3.15 -5.91 -8.12
N PHE A 222 2.28 -4.90 -8.16
CA PHE A 222 1.69 -4.39 -9.40
C PHE A 222 1.85 -2.88 -9.54
N GLU A 223 1.77 -2.40 -10.78
CA GLU A 223 1.73 -0.98 -11.15
C GLU A 223 0.55 -0.71 -12.09
N HIS A 224 -0.10 0.43 -11.91
CA HIS A 224 -1.18 0.86 -12.78
C HIS A 224 -0.58 1.44 -14.07
N PRO A 225 -1.03 1.07 -15.29
CA PRO A 225 -0.36 1.50 -16.53
C PRO A 225 -0.35 3.01 -16.76
N LEU A 226 -1.37 3.71 -16.24
CA LEU A 226 -1.53 5.17 -16.36
C LEU A 226 -1.73 5.84 -14.98
N PRO A 227 -0.75 5.79 -14.07
CA PRO A 227 -0.97 6.13 -12.66
C PRO A 227 -1.27 7.62 -12.48
N ARG A 228 -0.67 8.50 -13.30
CA ARG A 228 -0.90 9.95 -13.26
C ARG A 228 -2.32 10.34 -13.70
N ILE A 229 -2.84 9.70 -14.75
CA ILE A 229 -4.19 9.97 -15.26
C ILE A 229 -5.22 9.44 -14.27
N ALA A 230 -5.01 8.24 -13.73
CA ALA A 230 -5.83 7.67 -12.66
C ALA A 230 -5.86 8.57 -11.42
N ALA A 231 -4.70 9.06 -10.96
CA ALA A 231 -4.62 9.99 -9.83
C ALA A 231 -5.35 11.32 -10.11
N ALA A 232 -5.25 11.86 -11.32
CA ALA A 232 -5.96 13.08 -11.70
C ALA A 232 -7.48 12.86 -11.70
N ALA A 233 -7.96 11.74 -12.22
CA ALA A 233 -9.39 11.37 -12.19
C ALA A 233 -9.92 11.28 -10.76
N LEU A 234 -9.19 10.61 -9.86
CA LEU A 234 -9.53 10.54 -8.43
C LEU A 234 -9.53 11.91 -7.76
N GLY A 235 -8.58 12.78 -8.11
CA GLY A 235 -8.52 14.16 -7.60
C GLY A 235 -9.74 14.98 -7.99
N ARG A 236 -10.26 14.83 -9.22
CA ARG A 236 -11.50 15.50 -9.67
C ARG A 236 -12.74 15.02 -8.92
N LEU A 237 -12.76 13.74 -8.53
CA LEU A 237 -13.86 13.13 -7.79
C LEU A 237 -13.76 13.37 -6.28
N ASP A 238 -12.66 13.94 -5.78
CA ASP A 238 -12.32 14.02 -4.36
C ASP A 238 -12.46 12.64 -3.68
N ARG A 239 -11.75 11.66 -4.24
CA ARG A 239 -11.78 10.26 -3.81
C ARG A 239 -10.40 9.67 -3.74
N SER A 240 -10.30 8.53 -3.06
CA SER A 240 -9.16 7.62 -3.12
C SER A 240 -9.60 6.28 -3.67
N ALA A 241 -8.67 5.42 -4.09
CA ALA A 241 -9.04 4.11 -4.58
C ALA A 241 -8.00 3.04 -4.27
N LEU A 242 -8.50 1.81 -4.06
CA LEU A 242 -7.70 0.59 -4.10
C LEU A 242 -7.91 -0.09 -5.45
N VAL A 243 -6.83 -0.52 -6.09
CA VAL A 243 -6.86 -1.30 -7.32
C VAL A 243 -6.18 -2.64 -7.06
N ASP A 244 -6.95 -3.73 -7.17
CA ASP A 244 -6.41 -5.07 -6.95
C ASP A 244 -5.66 -5.60 -8.19
N ALA A 245 -4.98 -6.74 -8.05
CA ALA A 245 -4.21 -7.40 -9.12
C ALA A 245 -5.05 -7.74 -10.38
N THR A 246 -6.38 -7.80 -10.25
CA THR A 246 -7.30 -8.06 -11.37
C THR A 246 -7.73 -6.77 -12.07
N GLY A 247 -7.39 -5.61 -11.51
CA GLY A 247 -7.84 -4.31 -11.99
C GLY A 247 -9.21 -3.91 -11.47
N ARG A 248 -9.71 -4.55 -10.41
CA ARG A 248 -10.95 -4.13 -9.78
C ARG A 248 -10.69 -2.91 -8.89
N TRP A 249 -11.45 -1.86 -9.14
CA TRP A 249 -11.41 -0.64 -8.35
C TRP A 249 -12.36 -0.72 -7.15
N ARG A 250 -11.87 -0.31 -5.99
CA ARG A 250 -12.67 0.02 -4.82
C ARG A 250 -12.47 1.49 -4.50
N LEU A 251 -13.48 2.30 -4.82
CA LEU A 251 -13.48 3.70 -4.45
C LEU A 251 -13.64 3.86 -2.94
N LEU A 252 -12.88 4.80 -2.39
CA LEU A 252 -12.83 5.17 -0.99
C LEU A 252 -13.11 6.67 -0.84
N PRO A 253 -13.63 7.12 0.32
CA PRO A 253 -13.65 8.52 0.66
C PRO A 253 -12.25 9.15 0.52
N PRO A 254 -12.13 10.48 0.33
CA PRO A 254 -10.84 11.14 0.28
C PRO A 254 -10.08 10.91 1.60
N GLU A 255 -8.75 10.84 1.53
CA GLU A 255 -7.90 10.57 2.72
C GLU A 255 -8.14 11.55 3.88
N SER A 256 -8.54 12.79 3.60
CA SER A 256 -8.89 13.80 4.61
C SER A 256 -10.12 13.42 5.46
N ALA A 257 -10.98 12.53 4.97
CA ALA A 257 -12.14 12.04 5.68
C ALA A 257 -11.85 10.76 6.49
N TRP A 258 -10.63 10.22 6.42
CA TRP A 258 -10.28 9.00 7.13
C TRP A 258 -10.07 9.28 8.62
N ILE A 259 -10.76 8.53 9.47
CA ILE A 259 -10.51 8.57 10.92
C ILE A 259 -9.35 7.63 11.21
N ALA A 260 -8.14 8.17 11.06
CA ALA A 260 -6.89 7.47 11.37
C ALA A 260 -6.58 7.59 12.87
N ARG A 261 -6.29 6.45 13.50
CA ARG A 261 -5.90 6.35 14.91
C ARG A 261 -4.51 5.74 15.03
N SER A 262 -3.77 6.10 16.08
CA SER A 262 -2.51 5.40 16.36
C SER A 262 -2.79 3.94 16.68
N VAL A 263 -1.84 3.05 16.41
CA VAL A 263 -1.87 1.65 16.88
C VAL A 263 -2.15 1.55 18.39
N HIS A 264 -1.62 2.48 19.19
CA HIS A 264 -1.81 2.54 20.63
C HIS A 264 -3.23 2.90 21.07
N ASP A 265 -3.99 3.60 20.23
CA ASP A 265 -5.37 3.99 20.52
C ASP A 265 -6.38 2.87 20.21
N VAL A 266 -5.99 1.90 19.38
CA VAL A 266 -6.87 0.83 18.92
C VAL A 266 -6.68 -0.46 19.72
N ILE A 267 -5.51 -0.65 20.31
CA ILE A 267 -5.19 -1.82 21.11
C ILE A 267 -5.63 -1.57 22.54
N ALA A 268 -6.63 -2.33 22.99
CA ALA A 268 -6.97 -2.41 24.40
C ALA A 268 -6.19 -3.58 25.01
N PRO A 269 -5.13 -3.33 25.81
CA PRO A 269 -4.40 -4.42 26.45
C PRO A 269 -5.32 -5.15 27.42
N GLU A 270 -5.56 -6.43 27.17
CA GLU A 270 -6.22 -7.29 28.15
C GLU A 270 -5.17 -7.80 29.12
N LEU A 271 -5.09 -7.17 30.29
CA LEU A 271 -4.23 -7.64 31.37
C LEU A 271 -4.91 -8.83 32.05
N LEU A 272 -4.69 -10.03 31.49
CA LEU A 272 -5.06 -11.30 32.09
C LEU A 272 -4.12 -11.63 33.26
N ALA A 273 -4.13 -10.79 34.29
CA ALA A 273 -3.48 -11.07 35.56
C ALA A 273 -4.55 -11.55 36.55
N ALA A 274 -4.30 -12.71 37.18
CA ALA A 274 -5.03 -13.04 38.40
C ALA A 274 -4.83 -11.90 39.39
N ARG A 275 -5.90 -11.46 40.05
CA ARG A 275 -5.82 -10.44 41.09
C ARG A 275 -5.04 -11.03 42.27
N GLU A 276 -3.74 -10.86 42.25
CA GLU A 276 -2.87 -11.27 43.35
C GLU A 276 -2.68 -10.12 44.33
N THR A 277 -2.82 -10.43 45.60
CA THR A 277 -2.39 -9.53 46.67
C THR A 277 -0.88 -9.57 46.72
N LEU A 278 -0.23 -8.51 46.23
CA LEU A 278 1.21 -8.37 46.32
C LEU A 278 1.61 -8.28 47.80
N ALA A 279 2.14 -9.38 48.33
CA ALA A 279 2.89 -9.38 49.56
C ALA A 279 4.37 -9.10 49.23
N PRO A 280 5.12 -8.41 50.09
CA PRO A 280 6.56 -8.37 49.97
C PRO A 280 7.07 -9.81 49.90
N ALA A 281 7.66 -10.20 48.77
CA ALA A 281 8.36 -11.46 48.71
C ALA A 281 9.46 -11.41 49.77
N SER A 282 9.55 -12.42 50.64
CA SER A 282 10.74 -12.62 51.45
C SER A 282 11.86 -12.91 50.46
N GLY A 283 12.60 -11.86 50.07
CA GLY A 283 13.69 -11.99 49.14
C GLY A 283 14.75 -12.89 49.76
N GLU A 284 14.79 -14.16 49.36
CA GLU A 284 16.04 -14.88 49.38
C GLU A 284 16.93 -14.19 48.36
N LEU A 285 17.92 -13.45 48.87
CA LEU A 285 19.06 -12.96 48.09
C LEU A 285 19.62 -14.14 47.29
N ARG A 286 19.25 -14.25 46.02
CA ARG A 286 19.71 -15.38 45.19
C ARG A 286 21.20 -15.24 44.84
N PHE A 287 21.72 -14.01 44.81
CA PHE A 287 23.13 -13.72 44.53
C PHE A 287 23.55 -12.41 45.22
N GLU A 288 24.61 -12.44 46.03
CA GLU A 288 25.32 -11.23 46.45
C GLU A 288 26.34 -10.87 45.36
N ILE A 289 26.16 -9.71 44.73
CA ILE A 289 27.14 -9.16 43.79
C ILE A 289 28.07 -8.25 44.59
N PHE A 290 29.30 -8.71 44.84
CA PHE A 290 30.34 -7.89 45.45
C PHE A 290 30.90 -6.92 44.40
N LEU A 291 30.39 -5.69 44.41
CA LEU A 291 30.96 -4.60 43.62
C LEU A 291 32.29 -4.18 44.24
N ARG A 292 33.41 -4.56 43.63
CA ARG A 292 34.73 -4.04 43.98
C ARG A 292 34.98 -2.78 43.16
N LEU A 293 34.86 -1.62 43.79
CA LEU A 293 35.28 -0.35 43.19
C LEU A 293 36.79 -0.42 42.92
N ALA A 294 37.17 -0.25 41.65
CA ALA A 294 38.56 -0.09 41.23
C ALA A 294 38.75 1.35 40.76
N ALA A 295 39.96 1.90 40.95
CA ALA A 295 40.28 3.22 40.42
C ALA A 295 40.17 3.20 38.89
N GLY A 296 39.21 3.95 38.35
CA GLY A 296 39.08 4.21 36.91
C GLY A 296 40.07 5.28 36.45
N PRO A 297 40.25 5.46 35.13
CA PRO A 297 40.99 6.60 34.59
C PRO A 297 40.37 7.92 35.10
N PRO A 298 41.17 8.99 35.31
CA PRO A 298 40.64 10.28 35.72
C PRO A 298 39.76 10.81 34.59
N ALA A 299 38.46 10.74 34.81
CA ALA A 299 37.42 11.35 34.00
C ALA A 299 36.58 12.21 34.92
N ASP A 300 35.90 13.21 34.36
CA ASP A 300 34.93 13.98 35.12
C ASP A 300 33.84 13.01 35.60
N PRO A 301 33.58 12.93 36.92
CA PRO A 301 32.65 11.96 37.46
C PRO A 301 31.23 12.31 37.00
N GLU A 302 30.59 11.46 36.20
CA GLU A 302 29.17 11.63 35.82
C GLU A 302 28.21 11.15 36.92
N LEU A 303 28.77 10.55 37.98
CA LEU A 303 28.04 9.84 39.02
C LEU A 303 28.75 9.98 40.37
N TRP A 304 28.01 10.47 41.37
CA TRP A 304 28.49 10.68 42.73
C TRP A 304 27.67 9.86 43.72
N LEU A 305 28.34 9.34 44.74
CA LEU A 305 27.72 8.71 45.90
C LEU A 305 27.91 9.63 47.09
N LEU A 306 26.80 10.04 47.70
CA LEU A 306 26.74 10.99 48.79
C LEU A 306 26.23 10.31 50.05
N THR A 307 26.85 10.59 51.19
CA THR A 307 26.25 10.28 52.49
C THR A 307 25.04 11.19 52.74
N PRO A 308 24.17 10.87 53.72
CA PRO A 308 23.06 11.75 54.08
C PRO A 308 23.51 13.18 54.43
N GLU A 309 24.63 13.32 55.12
CA GLU A 309 25.18 14.63 55.49
C GLU A 309 25.69 15.40 54.26
N GLN A 310 26.34 14.71 53.32
CA GLN A 310 26.81 15.31 52.07
C GLN A 310 25.67 15.70 51.13
N PHE A 311 24.60 14.91 51.14
CA PHE A 311 23.39 15.22 50.37
C PHE A 311 22.69 16.48 50.90
N LEU A 312 22.60 16.64 52.23
CA LEU A 312 22.09 17.87 52.85
C LEU A 312 22.98 19.08 52.55
N GLY A 313 24.29 18.88 52.41
CA GLY A 313 25.22 19.92 51.96
C GLY A 313 25.03 20.40 50.51
N LEU A 314 24.12 19.79 49.73
CA LEU A 314 23.77 20.27 48.40
C LEU A 314 22.78 21.45 48.40
N GLU A 315 22.24 21.85 49.56
CA GLU A 315 21.31 22.99 49.65
C GLU A 315 21.90 24.26 49.02
N ASP A 316 23.15 24.62 49.36
CA ASP A 316 23.84 25.79 48.80
C ASP A 316 24.00 25.70 47.27
N PHE A 317 24.19 24.49 46.73
CA PHE A 317 24.26 24.26 45.29
C PHE A 317 22.89 24.41 44.63
N ILE A 318 21.84 23.87 45.24
CA ILE A 318 20.47 23.96 44.72
C ILE A 318 20.00 25.42 44.69
N GLU A 319 20.38 26.22 45.67
CA GLU A 319 20.05 27.65 45.73
C GLU A 319 20.82 28.50 44.70
N ALA A 320 22.05 28.11 44.37
CA ALA A 320 22.89 28.82 43.42
C ALA A 320 22.71 28.37 41.95
N ALA A 321 22.20 27.15 41.72
CA ALA A 321 22.06 26.55 40.41
C ALA A 321 20.84 27.10 39.63
N SER A 322 21.00 27.22 38.32
CA SER A 322 19.90 27.54 37.41
C SER A 322 18.97 26.35 37.19
N SER A 323 17.75 26.60 36.72
CA SER A 323 16.78 25.55 36.41
C SER A 323 17.27 24.57 35.33
N ASP A 324 18.17 25.00 34.43
CA ASP A 324 18.75 24.13 33.40
C ASP A 324 19.79 23.18 34.00
N GLU A 325 20.62 23.67 34.92
CA GLU A 325 21.61 22.86 35.64
C GLU A 325 20.94 21.81 36.54
N LEU A 326 19.89 22.20 37.27
CA LEU A 326 19.11 21.25 38.08
C LEU A 326 18.39 20.20 37.22
N GLY A 327 17.95 20.56 36.01
CA GLY A 327 17.29 19.64 35.08
C GLY A 327 18.20 18.53 34.54
N ARG A 328 19.52 18.73 34.57
CA ARG A 328 20.54 17.74 34.15
C ARG A 328 20.84 16.72 35.24
N VAL A 329 20.44 16.99 36.48
CA VAL A 329 20.81 16.17 37.64
C VAL A 329 19.65 15.28 38.07
N SER A 330 19.94 14.02 38.36
CA SER A 330 18.99 13.05 38.91
C SER A 330 19.51 12.44 40.20
N VAL A 331 18.62 12.32 41.19
CA VAL A 331 18.94 11.77 42.52
C VAL A 331 18.16 10.48 42.73
N ALA A 332 18.85 9.43 43.18
CA ALA A 332 18.24 8.20 43.65
C ALA A 332 18.68 7.88 45.09
N ARG A 333 17.74 7.52 45.95
CA ARG A 333 18.03 7.10 47.33
C ARG A 333 18.26 5.59 47.36
N LEU A 334 19.41 5.18 47.86
CA LEU A 334 19.78 3.77 48.07
C LEU A 334 19.81 3.47 49.57
N ALA A 335 19.10 2.44 50.01
CA ALA A 335 19.07 2.02 51.41
C ALA A 335 19.50 0.55 51.51
N GLY A 336 20.48 0.27 52.38
CA GLY A 336 20.99 -1.08 52.62
C GLY A 336 21.42 -1.28 54.07
N GLN A 337 22.04 -2.43 54.36
CA GLN A 337 22.48 -2.77 55.73
C GLN A 337 23.54 -1.80 56.30
N GLY A 338 24.27 -1.08 55.43
CA GLY A 338 25.25 -0.05 55.79
C GLY A 338 24.68 1.37 55.95
N GLY A 339 23.36 1.55 55.89
CA GLY A 339 22.70 2.85 55.98
C GLY A 339 22.15 3.35 54.64
N VAL A 340 21.85 4.65 54.59
CA VAL A 340 21.28 5.33 53.42
C VAL A 340 22.40 6.08 52.71
N VAL A 341 22.48 5.95 51.39
CA VAL A 341 23.33 6.78 50.52
C VAL A 341 22.52 7.32 49.36
N TYR A 342 22.93 8.46 48.82
CA TYR A 342 22.27 9.14 47.70
C TYR A 342 23.17 9.06 46.48
N LEU A 343 22.60 8.60 45.38
CA LEU A 343 23.24 8.57 44.07
C LEU A 343 22.84 9.83 43.32
N LEU A 344 23.82 10.68 43.02
CA LEU A 344 23.67 11.84 42.15
C LEU A 344 24.20 11.46 40.77
N ARG A 345 23.46 11.74 39.71
CA ARG A 345 23.89 11.52 38.33
C ARG A 345 23.58 12.73 37.47
N GLU A 346 24.58 13.20 36.73
CA GLU A 346 24.39 14.16 35.65
C GLU A 346 24.01 13.39 34.35
N ARG A 347 23.04 13.91 33.59
CA ARG A 347 22.46 13.27 32.41
C ARG A 347 23.09 13.68 31.10
#